data_AF-A0A5N7WRQ0-F1
#
_entry.id   AF-A0A5N7WRQ0-F1
#
_cell.length_a   1.000
_cell.length_b   1.000
_cell.length_c   1.000
_cell.angle_alpha   90.00
_cell.angle_beta   90.00
_cell.angle_gamma   90.00
#
_symmetry.space_group_name_H-M   'P 1'
#
loop_
_entity.id
_entity.type
_entity.pdbx_description
1 polymer ?
#
loop_
_entity_poly.entity_id
_entity_poly.type
_entity_poly.pdbx_seq_one_letter_code
_entity_poly.pdbx_strand_id
1 'polypeptide(L)'
;MSALERFLSLIDDEYDPGLFERTIKPASACQPPECIHSAPVSVFQLATRELSVCARPRTKPKATHALQVTREPGIVRCKLVPISETDEWKEKEFQRRARQIVPRPTRQKRLHLKNSRNWKQLDGAAGLIDRSLTDSKV
;
A
#
# COMPACT_ATOMS: atom_id res chain seq x y z
N MET A 1 -3.63 54.45 31.20
CA MET A 1 -3.13 53.19 30.63
C MET A 1 -4.27 52.48 29.92
N SER A 2 -4.52 52.90 28.68
CA SER A 2 -5.53 52.35 27.76
C SER A 2 -5.12 50.93 27.29
N ALA A 3 -6.08 50.09 26.93
CA ALA A 3 -5.82 48.75 26.38
C ALA A 3 -4.97 48.79 25.10
N LEU A 4 -5.09 49.88 24.32
CA LEU A 4 -4.26 50.11 23.13
C LEU A 4 -2.78 50.35 23.48
N GLU A 5 -2.51 51.08 24.55
CA GLU A 5 -1.13 51.36 24.99
C GLU A 5 -0.43 50.08 25.45
N ARG A 6 -1.17 49.17 26.09
CA ARG A 6 -0.65 47.84 26.51
C ARG A 6 -0.42 46.89 25.33
N PHE A 7 -1.25 46.97 24.30
CA PHE A 7 -1.09 46.15 23.10
C PHE A 7 0.11 46.58 22.28
N LEU A 8 0.31 47.90 22.13
CA LEU A 8 1.46 48.45 21.41
C LEU A 8 2.79 48.16 22.12
N SER A 9 2.84 48.26 23.46
CA SER A 9 4.05 47.91 24.21
C SER A 9 4.42 46.42 24.08
N LEU A 10 3.44 45.54 23.92
CA LEU A 10 3.68 44.10 23.74
C LEU A 10 4.29 43.78 22.38
N ILE A 11 3.91 44.51 21.33
CA ILE A 11 4.45 44.31 19.97
C ILE A 11 5.90 44.80 19.88
N ASP A 12 6.24 45.89 20.56
CA ASP A 12 7.61 46.43 20.56
C ASP A 12 8.60 45.52 21.31
N ASP A 13 8.15 44.79 22.34
CA ASP A 13 8.99 43.85 23.09
C ASP A 13 9.16 42.48 22.40
N GLU A 14 8.21 42.07 21.54
CA GLU A 14 8.23 40.77 20.82
C GLU A 14 8.82 40.85 19.40
N TYR A 15 9.09 42.04 18.88
CA TYR A 15 9.68 42.21 17.56
C TYR A 15 11.21 42.03 17.61
N ASP A 16 11.69 40.79 17.52
CA ASP A 16 13.11 40.50 17.25
C ASP A 16 13.37 40.61 15.73
N PRO A 17 14.00 41.69 15.24
CA PRO A 17 14.28 41.86 13.80
C PRO A 17 15.19 40.75 13.25
N GLY A 18 15.95 40.06 14.12
CA GLY A 18 16.81 38.94 13.76
C GLY A 18 16.07 37.59 13.71
N LEU A 19 14.81 37.50 14.16
CA LEU A 19 14.04 36.26 14.11
C LEU A 19 13.84 35.81 12.66
N PHE A 20 13.58 36.75 11.75
CA PHE A 20 13.41 36.46 10.32
C PHE A 20 14.70 35.91 9.69
N GLU A 21 15.86 36.47 10.02
CA GLU A 21 17.16 36.01 9.51
C GLU A 21 17.54 34.62 10.06
N ARG A 22 17.12 34.31 11.30
CA ARG A 22 17.36 33.01 11.95
C ARG A 22 16.40 31.92 11.49
N THR A 23 15.14 32.26 11.22
CA THR A 23 14.09 31.30 10.85
C THR A 23 14.04 31.04 9.35
N ILE A 24 14.31 32.06 8.53
CA ILE A 24 14.24 31.95 7.07
C ILE A 24 15.66 31.82 6.53
N LYS A 25 16.06 30.59 6.23
CA LYS A 25 17.29 30.36 5.48
C LYS A 25 17.12 30.96 4.07
N PRO A 26 18.11 31.70 3.56
CA PRO A 26 18.05 32.20 2.19
C PRO A 26 17.95 31.01 1.22
N ALA A 27 17.20 31.18 0.13
CA ALA A 27 16.96 30.11 -0.84
C ALA A 27 18.27 29.50 -1.41
N SER A 28 19.36 30.28 -1.41
CA SER A 28 20.71 29.85 -1.79
C SER A 28 21.37 28.87 -0.81
N ALA A 29 20.96 28.86 0.46
CA ALA A 29 21.49 27.96 1.49
C ALA A 29 20.66 26.67 1.64
N CYS A 30 19.51 26.58 0.96
CA CYS A 30 18.73 25.35 0.86
C CYS A 30 19.32 24.49 -0.26
N GLN A 31 19.71 23.25 0.05
CA GLN A 31 20.00 22.30 -1.01
C GLN A 31 18.77 22.18 -1.91
N PRO A 32 18.93 22.18 -3.25
CA PRO A 32 17.81 21.96 -4.14
C PRO A 32 17.16 20.64 -3.72
N PRO A 33 15.84 20.63 -3.45
CA PRO A 33 15.21 19.40 -3.01
C PRO A 33 15.45 18.36 -4.10
N GLU A 34 15.80 17.12 -3.73
CA GLU A 34 16.05 16.04 -4.70
C GLU A 34 14.83 15.76 -5.61
N CYS A 35 13.68 16.37 -5.29
CA CYS A 35 12.49 16.41 -6.11
C CYS A 35 12.40 17.60 -7.09
N ILE A 36 13.50 18.25 -7.48
CA ILE A 36 13.55 18.92 -8.79
C ILE A 36 13.49 17.81 -9.84
N HIS A 37 12.30 17.26 -10.01
CA HIS A 37 11.92 16.46 -11.15
C HIS A 37 12.37 17.25 -12.38
N SER A 38 13.28 16.66 -13.16
CA SER A 38 13.82 17.27 -14.38
C SER A 38 12.71 17.98 -15.13
N ALA A 39 12.94 19.23 -15.55
CA ALA A 39 11.99 19.95 -16.36
C ALA A 39 11.56 19.02 -17.53
N PRO A 40 10.26 18.80 -17.74
CA PRO A 40 9.80 17.89 -18.76
C PRO A 40 10.28 18.43 -20.11
N VAL A 41 11.02 17.60 -20.83
CA VAL A 41 11.61 17.95 -22.12
C VAL A 41 10.53 18.03 -23.21
N SER A 42 9.33 17.53 -22.93
CA SER A 42 8.23 17.43 -23.88
C SER A 42 6.84 17.61 -23.23
N VAL A 43 5.89 18.13 -24.01
CA VAL A 43 4.47 18.27 -23.63
C VAL A 43 3.83 16.92 -23.29
N PHE A 44 4.29 15.83 -23.91
CA PHE A 44 3.81 14.49 -23.57
C PHE A 44 4.24 14.05 -22.16
N GLN A 45 5.44 14.44 -21.72
CA GLN A 45 5.90 14.16 -20.36
C GLN A 45 5.09 14.93 -19.32
N LEU A 46 4.67 16.15 -19.63
CA LEU A 46 3.75 16.93 -18.78
C LEU A 46 2.42 16.19 -18.58
N ALA A 47 1.82 15.71 -19.67
CA ALA A 47 0.53 15.01 -19.61
C ALA A 47 0.59 13.70 -18.81
N THR A 48 1.71 12.96 -18.86
CA THR A 48 1.87 11.71 -18.10
C THR A 48 2.31 11.91 -16.66
N ARG A 49 2.80 13.11 -16.30
CA ARG A 49 3.38 13.37 -14.97
C ARG A 49 2.35 13.22 -13.85
N GLU A 50 1.11 13.66 -14.08
CA GLU A 50 0.02 13.54 -13.11
C GLU A 50 -0.30 12.08 -12.73
N LEU A 51 -0.10 11.14 -13.67
CA LEU A 51 -0.28 9.71 -13.41
C LEU A 51 0.83 9.13 -12.53
N SER A 52 2.04 9.67 -12.63
CA SER A 52 3.22 9.19 -11.90
C SER A 52 3.35 9.74 -10.48
N VAL A 53 2.80 10.92 -10.18
CA VAL A 53 2.82 11.49 -8.80
C VAL A 53 2.01 10.61 -7.84
N CYS A 54 0.94 9.99 -8.33
CA CYS A 54 0.15 9.00 -7.59
C CYS A 54 0.87 7.64 -7.43
N ALA A 55 1.89 7.38 -8.25
CA ALA A 55 2.70 6.17 -8.21
C ALA A 55 3.98 6.41 -7.39
N ARG A 56 3.85 6.84 -6.13
CA ARG A 56 4.99 6.72 -5.19
C ARG A 56 5.42 5.26 -5.21
N PRO A 57 6.70 4.94 -5.50
CA PRO A 57 7.18 3.58 -5.32
C PRO A 57 6.91 3.23 -3.86
N ARG A 58 6.09 2.18 -3.64
CA ARG A 58 5.88 1.62 -2.31
C ARG A 58 7.23 1.10 -1.85
N THR A 59 8.01 1.94 -1.18
CA THR A 59 9.21 1.51 -0.48
C THR A 59 8.79 0.35 0.40
N LYS A 60 9.43 -0.82 0.22
CA LYS A 60 9.16 -1.98 1.06
C LYS A 60 9.25 -1.50 2.51
N PRO A 61 8.20 -1.69 3.35
CA PRO A 61 8.28 -1.26 4.74
C PRO A 61 9.51 -1.92 5.35
N LYS A 62 10.38 -1.11 5.97
CA LYS A 62 11.55 -1.65 6.71
C LYS A 62 11.00 -2.65 7.73
N ALA A 63 11.60 -3.84 7.77
CA ALA A 63 11.21 -4.86 8.73
C ALA A 63 11.43 -4.32 10.15
N THR A 64 10.33 -4.06 10.85
CA THR A 64 10.36 -3.56 12.21
C THR A 64 10.43 -4.75 13.16
N HIS A 65 11.38 -4.73 14.10
CA HIS A 65 11.54 -5.77 15.10
C HIS A 65 11.20 -5.24 16.51
N ALA A 66 10.73 -6.12 17.37
CA ALA A 66 10.45 -5.84 18.77
C ALA A 66 11.38 -6.66 19.68
N LEU A 67 11.69 -6.12 20.85
CA LEU A 67 12.46 -6.80 21.88
C LEU A 67 11.51 -7.54 22.83
N GLN A 68 11.49 -8.86 22.77
CA GLN A 68 10.75 -9.70 23.71
C GLN A 68 11.63 -10.02 24.92
N VAL A 69 11.17 -9.64 26.11
CA VAL A 69 11.86 -9.92 27.37
C VAL A 69 11.08 -11.00 28.12
N THR A 70 11.69 -12.17 28.28
CA THR A 70 11.14 -13.23 29.14
C THR A 70 11.90 -13.25 30.46
N ARG A 71 11.14 -13.22 31.57
CA ARG A 71 11.68 -13.21 32.94
C ARG A 71 11.35 -14.55 33.59
N GLU A 72 12.38 -15.33 33.85
CA GLU A 72 12.36 -16.57 34.63
C GLU A 72 13.00 -16.29 36.00
N PRO A 73 12.74 -17.10 37.05
CA PRO A 73 13.35 -16.89 38.36
C PRO A 73 14.88 -16.93 38.25
N GLY A 74 15.51 -15.77 38.46
CA GLY A 74 16.97 -15.58 38.40
C GLY A 74 17.56 -15.37 37.00
N ILE A 75 16.77 -15.42 35.92
CA ILE A 75 17.28 -15.27 34.54
C ILE A 75 16.36 -14.35 33.73
N VAL A 76 16.96 -13.33 33.09
CA VAL A 76 16.28 -12.48 32.11
C VAL A 76 16.83 -12.80 30.72
N ARG A 77 15.95 -13.21 29.80
CA ARG A 77 16.30 -13.49 28.40
C ARG A 77 15.68 -12.42 27.52
N CYS A 78 16.49 -11.80 26.67
CA CYS A 78 16.02 -10.83 25.68
C CYS A 78 16.19 -11.44 24.28
N LYS A 79 15.11 -11.48 23.49
CA LYS A 79 15.12 -11.93 22.10
C LYS A 79 14.57 -10.85 21.20
N LEU A 80 15.24 -10.63 20.07
CA LEU A 80 14.77 -9.74 19.01
C LEU A 80 13.88 -10.56 18.08
N VAL A 81 12.59 -10.21 18.04
CA VAL A 81 11.56 -10.97 17.33
C VAL A 81 10.90 -10.05 16.30
N PRO A 82 10.57 -10.53 15.08
CA PRO A 82 9.78 -9.76 14.13
C PRO A 82 8.47 -9.28 14.75
N ILE A 83 8.08 -8.03 14.50
CA ILE A 83 6.87 -7.46 15.11
C ILE A 83 5.61 -8.28 14.80
N SER A 84 5.53 -8.90 13.62
CA SER A 84 4.42 -9.78 13.23
C SER A 84 4.20 -10.99 14.12
N GLU A 85 5.23 -11.43 14.85
CA GLU A 85 5.15 -12.61 15.73
C GLU A 85 4.80 -12.25 17.18
N THR A 86 4.83 -10.96 17.53
CA THR A 86 4.45 -10.49 18.86
C THR A 86 2.94 -10.60 19.10
N ASP A 87 2.55 -10.90 20.33
CA ASP A 87 1.14 -11.12 20.66
C ASP A 87 0.30 -9.84 20.57
N GLU A 88 0.89 -8.69 20.88
CA GLU A 88 0.27 -7.38 20.69
C GLU A 88 -0.12 -7.14 19.23
N TRP A 89 0.75 -7.55 18.30
CA TRP A 89 0.50 -7.38 16.87
C TRP A 89 -0.51 -8.38 16.33
N LYS A 90 -0.49 -9.62 16.84
CA LYS A 90 -1.52 -10.62 16.51
C LYS A 90 -2.90 -10.14 16.93
N GLU A 91 -3.05 -9.59 18.13
CA GLU A 91 -4.33 -9.07 18.64
C GLU A 91 -4.79 -7.86 17.80
N LYS A 92 -3.89 -6.93 17.49
CA LYS A 92 -4.19 -5.79 16.63
C LYS A 92 -4.63 -6.22 15.22
N GLU A 93 -3.95 -7.19 14.63
CA GLU A 93 -4.27 -7.74 13.32
C GLU A 93 -5.59 -8.52 13.35
N PHE A 94 -5.87 -9.24 14.44
CA PHE A 94 -7.16 -9.91 14.67
C PHE A 94 -8.31 -8.89 14.69
N GLN A 95 -8.18 -7.80 15.44
CA GLN A 95 -9.17 -6.73 15.46
C GLN A 95 -9.34 -6.06 14.09
N ARG A 96 -8.24 -5.85 13.35
CA ARG A 96 -8.29 -5.31 11.98
C ARG A 96 -9.10 -6.22 11.06
N ARG A 97 -8.86 -7.53 11.11
CA ARG A 97 -9.59 -8.52 10.29
C ARG A 97 -11.05 -8.65 10.71
N ALA A 98 -11.35 -8.59 12.01
CA ALA A 98 -12.72 -8.62 12.51
C ALA A 98 -13.57 -7.46 11.97
N ARG A 99 -12.95 -6.27 11.77
CA ARG A 99 -13.59 -5.08 11.19
C ARG A 99 -13.65 -5.12 9.66
N GLN A 100 -12.93 -6.03 9.01
CA GLN A 100 -12.86 -6.10 7.57
C GLN A 100 -14.15 -6.71 7.02
N ILE A 101 -14.99 -5.88 6.40
CA ILE A 101 -16.18 -6.34 5.69
C ILE A 101 -15.73 -6.97 4.37
N VAL A 102 -15.78 -8.29 4.29
CA VAL A 102 -15.55 -9.01 3.03
C VAL A 102 -16.76 -8.77 2.12
N PRO A 103 -16.56 -8.31 0.86
CA PRO A 103 -17.68 -8.18 -0.06
C PRO A 103 -18.36 -9.53 -0.22
N ARG A 104 -19.66 -9.57 0.06
CA ARG A 104 -20.46 -10.79 -0.09
C ARG A 104 -20.43 -11.18 -1.57
N PRO A 105 -20.26 -12.48 -1.91
CA PRO A 105 -20.35 -12.91 -3.28
C PRO A 105 -21.72 -12.47 -3.82
N THR A 106 -21.70 -11.60 -4.84
CA THR A 106 -22.89 -11.27 -5.60
C THR A 106 -23.46 -12.57 -6.11
N ARG A 107 -24.70 -12.89 -5.70
CA ARG A 107 -25.48 -14.02 -6.21
C ARG A 107 -25.24 -14.06 -7.72
N GLN A 108 -24.59 -15.10 -8.22
CA GLN A 108 -24.39 -15.28 -9.65
C GLN A 108 -25.79 -15.36 -10.25
N LYS A 109 -26.32 -14.24 -10.74
CA LYS A 109 -27.46 -14.27 -11.64
C LYS A 109 -26.99 -15.15 -12.78
N ARG A 110 -27.59 -16.33 -12.94
CA ARG A 110 -27.34 -17.20 -14.09
C ARG A 110 -27.47 -16.29 -15.31
N LEU A 111 -26.35 -15.96 -15.93
CA LEU A 111 -26.33 -15.23 -17.18
C LEU A 111 -26.93 -16.21 -18.19
N HIS A 112 -28.24 -16.13 -18.36
CA HIS A 112 -28.91 -16.74 -19.49
C HIS A 112 -28.46 -15.96 -20.72
N LEU A 113 -27.27 -16.29 -21.24
CA LEU A 113 -26.90 -15.89 -22.58
C LEU A 113 -27.89 -16.58 -23.51
N LYS A 114 -28.83 -15.80 -24.06
CA LYS A 114 -29.57 -16.24 -25.24
C LYS A 114 -28.51 -16.53 -26.30
N ASN A 115 -28.36 -17.81 -26.68
CA ASN A 115 -27.39 -18.38 -27.62
C ASN A 115 -26.08 -18.97 -27.05
N SER A 116 -26.00 -19.37 -25.77
CA SER A 116 -24.88 -20.22 -25.34
C SER A 116 -24.99 -21.62 -25.96
N ARG A 117 -24.19 -21.89 -26.99
CA ARG A 117 -24.07 -23.22 -27.62
C ARG A 117 -23.45 -24.19 -26.62
N ASN A 118 -24.20 -25.23 -26.24
CA ASN A 118 -23.70 -26.30 -25.38
C ASN A 118 -22.76 -27.20 -26.19
N TRP A 119 -21.45 -27.10 -25.94
CA TRP A 119 -20.44 -27.93 -26.59
C TRP A 119 -20.38 -29.38 -26.08
N LYS A 120 -21.20 -29.74 -25.10
CA LYS A 120 -21.30 -31.11 -24.54
C LYS A 120 -21.99 -32.13 -25.46
N GLN A 121 -22.27 -31.80 -26.72
CA GLN A 121 -22.95 -32.69 -27.67
C GLN A 121 -22.01 -33.41 -28.65
N LEU A 122 -20.69 -33.33 -28.47
CA LEU A 122 -19.71 -33.96 -29.38
C LEU A 122 -19.19 -35.33 -28.93
N ASP A 123 -19.90 -36.04 -28.04
CA ASP A 123 -19.51 -37.43 -27.67
C ASP A 123 -20.34 -38.50 -28.39
N GLY A 124 -21.16 -38.12 -29.39
CA GLY A 124 -22.06 -39.04 -30.10
C GLY A 124 -21.64 -39.45 -31.52
N ALA A 125 -20.51 -38.96 -32.04
CA ALA A 125 -20.09 -39.20 -33.43
C ALA A 125 -18.77 -39.96 -33.56
N ALA A 126 -18.32 -40.65 -32.51
CA ALA A 126 -17.21 -41.62 -32.59
C ALA A 126 -17.79 -43.03 -32.79
N GLY A 127 -18.51 -43.21 -33.91
CA GLY A 127 -19.18 -44.46 -34.25
C GLY A 127 -18.86 -44.91 -35.67
N LEU A 128 -17.57 -44.97 -36.04
CA LEU A 128 -17.09 -45.82 -37.13
C LEU A 128 -15.54 -45.83 -37.12
N ILE A 129 -14.95 -46.71 -36.31
CA ILE A 129 -13.57 -47.16 -36.55
C ILE A 129 -13.68 -48.67 -36.74
N ASP A 130 -13.49 -49.09 -37.99
CA ASP A 130 -13.38 -50.47 -38.42
C ASP A 130 -12.41 -51.24 -37.52
N ARG A 131 -12.95 -52.21 -36.77
CA ARG A 131 -12.15 -53.25 -36.13
C ARG A 131 -11.96 -54.40 -37.11
N SER A 132 -11.27 -54.15 -38.21
CA SER A 132 -10.60 -55.21 -38.96
C SER A 132 -9.26 -55.48 -38.29
N LEU A 133 -8.93 -56.76 -38.08
CA LEU A 133 -7.73 -57.30 -37.43
C LEU A 133 -7.78 -57.32 -35.90
N THR A 134 -8.32 -58.41 -35.36
CA THR A 134 -7.52 -59.47 -34.72
C THR A 134 -8.47 -60.61 -34.37
N ASP A 135 -8.45 -61.69 -35.13
CA ASP A 135 -8.78 -63.00 -34.59
C ASP A 135 -7.86 -64.02 -35.26
N SER A 136 -6.81 -64.33 -34.54
CA SER A 136 -5.99 -65.53 -34.72
C SER A 136 -6.88 -66.75 -34.47
N LYS A 137 -6.98 -67.65 -35.44
CA LYS A 137 -7.39 -69.04 -35.20
C LYS A 137 -6.25 -69.97 -35.58
N VAL A 138 -5.89 -70.79 -34.59
CA VAL A 138 -5.53 -72.21 -34.63
C VAL A 138 -5.53 -72.84 -36.02
#